data_AF-A0A7Y9E1F1-F1
#
_entry.id   AF-A0A7Y9E1F1-F1
#
_cell.length_a   1.000
_cell.length_b   1.000
_cell.length_c   1.000
_cell.angle_alpha   90.00
_cell.angle_beta   90.00
_cell.angle_gamma   90.00
#
_symmetry.space_group_name_H-M   'P 1'
#
loop_
_entity.id
_entity.type
_entity.pdbx_description
1 polymer ?
#
loop_
_entity_poly.entity_id
_entity_poly.type
_entity_poly.pdbx_seq_one_letter_code
_entity_poly.pdbx_strand_id
1 'polypeptide(L)'
;MIQNFAIDQAATFESLLFLSCEPKTAFGDSFRQETTKDGLPKWEAQLVARFRQFGRATNEIIKVGLVSERAPGADLAPATPVELVGFEIGVMDKKDRNGNVTGAQVWYRCQEVRSTASTAPRSRAGQGSQAEAAS
;
A
#
# COMPACT_ATOMS: atom_id res chain seq x y z
N MET A 1 -16.17 5.47 14.88
CA MET A 1 -15.89 6.52 13.88
C MET A 1 -14.68 6.08 13.06
N ILE A 2 -14.65 6.29 11.74
CA ILE A 2 -13.44 6.03 10.94
C ILE A 2 -12.67 7.34 10.84
N GLN A 3 -11.38 7.32 11.21
CA GLN A 3 -10.47 8.45 11.05
C GLN A 3 -9.32 8.00 10.14
N ASN A 4 -9.04 8.78 9.09
CA ASN A 4 -7.94 8.53 8.17
C ASN A 4 -6.90 9.63 8.30
N PHE A 5 -5.63 9.25 8.34
CA PHE A 5 -4.49 10.14 8.46
C PHE A 5 -3.56 9.94 7.28
N ALA A 6 -3.27 11.03 6.55
CA ALA A 6 -2.14 11.05 5.63
C ALA A 6 -0.85 11.05 6.46
N ILE A 7 0.12 10.24 6.06
CA ILE A 7 1.35 10.05 6.83
C ILE A 7 2.52 10.69 6.10
N ASP A 8 3.23 11.57 6.79
CA ASP A 8 4.59 11.94 6.40
C ASP A 8 5.54 10.79 6.75
N GLN A 9 5.74 9.89 5.79
CA GLN A 9 6.57 8.72 5.96
C GLN A 9 8.04 9.06 6.21
N ALA A 10 8.54 10.19 5.70
CA ALA A 10 9.94 10.60 5.87
C ALA A 10 10.21 11.08 7.30
N ALA A 11 9.21 11.69 7.94
CA ALA A 11 9.26 12.04 9.36
C ALA A 11 8.92 10.86 10.29
N THR A 12 8.16 9.87 9.80
CA THR A 12 7.65 8.75 10.61
C THR A 12 8.62 7.57 10.68
N PHE A 13 9.20 7.18 9.54
CA PHE A 13 10.05 5.98 9.44
C PHE A 13 11.50 6.36 9.16
N GLU A 14 12.42 5.65 9.80
CA GLU A 14 13.84 5.68 9.40
C GLU A 14 14.05 4.96 8.07
N SER A 15 13.29 3.89 7.82
CA SER A 15 13.32 3.16 6.54
C SER A 15 12.09 2.27 6.37
N LEU A 16 11.72 2.03 5.11
CA LEU A 16 10.73 1.03 4.70
C LEU A 16 11.40 0.08 3.71
N LEU A 17 11.39 -1.22 4.03
CA LEU A 17 11.95 -2.27 3.18
C LEU A 17 10.84 -3.19 2.69
N PHE A 18 10.76 -3.39 1.38
CA PHE A 18 9.80 -4.30 0.76
C PHE A 18 10.11 -5.76 1.12
N LEU A 19 9.09 -6.57 1.39
CA LEU A 19 9.23 -8.02 1.56
C LEU A 19 8.57 -8.78 0.41
N SER A 20 7.26 -8.61 0.25
CA SER A 20 6.48 -9.27 -0.79
C SER A 20 5.19 -8.51 -1.07
N CYS A 21 4.51 -8.84 -2.16
CA CYS A 21 3.16 -8.38 -2.45
C CYS A 21 2.30 -9.54 -2.94
N GLU A 22 1.22 -9.80 -2.23
CA GLU A 22 0.35 -10.95 -2.48
C GLU A 22 -1.08 -10.50 -2.82
N PRO A 23 -1.83 -11.28 -3.61
CA PRO A 23 -3.26 -11.10 -3.77
C PRO A 23 -3.96 -11.09 -2.41
N LYS A 24 -4.79 -10.07 -2.15
CA LYS A 24 -5.63 -10.06 -0.96
C LYS A 24 -6.82 -10.97 -1.21
N THR A 25 -6.87 -12.13 -0.54
CA THR A 25 -7.95 -13.11 -0.69
C THR A 25 -9.21 -12.67 0.04
N ALA A 26 -10.37 -13.09 -0.46
CA ALA A 26 -11.65 -12.80 0.16
C ALA A 26 -11.80 -13.51 1.50
N PHE A 27 -12.49 -12.85 2.44
CA PHE A 27 -12.82 -13.47 3.72
C PHE A 27 -13.66 -14.75 3.49
N GLY A 28 -13.17 -15.88 4.03
CA GLY A 28 -13.82 -17.19 3.88
C GLY A 28 -13.55 -17.91 2.55
N ASP A 29 -12.75 -17.33 1.65
CA ASP A 29 -12.39 -17.93 0.37
C ASP A 29 -10.94 -17.59 0.00
N SER A 30 -10.03 -18.52 0.30
CA SER A 30 -8.58 -18.37 0.08
C SER A 30 -8.16 -18.46 -1.39
N PHE A 31 -9.07 -18.82 -2.32
CA PHE A 31 -8.74 -18.98 -3.73
C PHE A 31 -9.20 -17.80 -4.59
N ARG A 32 -10.07 -16.95 -4.05
CA ARG A 32 -10.61 -15.79 -4.76
C ARG A 32 -9.99 -14.49 -4.25
N GLN A 33 -9.35 -13.76 -5.15
CA GLN A 33 -8.86 -12.42 -4.86
C GLN A 33 -10.02 -11.44 -4.67
N GLU A 34 -9.91 -10.56 -3.67
CA GLU A 34 -10.82 -9.44 -3.52
C GLU A 34 -10.60 -8.40 -4.61
N THR A 35 -11.70 -7.83 -5.09
CA THR A 35 -11.67 -6.69 -5.98
C THR A 35 -12.41 -5.50 -5.36
N THR A 36 -12.18 -4.30 -5.89
CA THR A 36 -13.10 -3.18 -5.68
C THR A 36 -14.44 -3.48 -6.34
N LYS A 37 -15.43 -2.60 -6.11
CA LYS A 37 -16.74 -2.69 -6.79
C LYS A 37 -16.61 -2.62 -8.31
N ASP A 38 -15.59 -1.90 -8.79
CA ASP A 38 -15.31 -1.69 -10.22
C ASP A 38 -14.43 -2.80 -10.81
N GLY A 39 -14.11 -3.85 -10.03
CA GLY A 39 -13.34 -5.01 -10.50
C GLY A 39 -11.82 -4.90 -10.37
N LEU A 40 -11.27 -3.80 -9.83
CA LEU A 40 -9.82 -3.66 -9.63
C LEU A 40 -9.31 -4.64 -8.54
N PRO A 41 -8.30 -5.48 -8.83
CA PRO A 41 -7.75 -6.41 -7.85
C PRO A 41 -7.12 -5.70 -6.65
N LYS A 42 -7.36 -6.24 -5.45
CA LYS A 42 -6.72 -5.80 -4.21
C LYS A 42 -5.49 -6.63 -3.89
N TRP A 43 -4.47 -5.95 -3.42
CA TRP A 43 -3.17 -6.51 -3.06
C TRP A 43 -2.82 -6.13 -1.62
N GLU A 44 -1.96 -6.93 -1.01
CA GLU A 44 -1.35 -6.66 0.29
C GLU A 44 0.17 -6.70 0.15
N ALA A 45 0.82 -5.55 0.28
CA ALA A 45 2.27 -5.46 0.36
C ALA A 45 2.71 -5.63 1.82
N GLN A 46 3.71 -6.46 2.05
CA GLN A 46 4.37 -6.62 3.35
C GLN A 46 5.67 -5.84 3.34
N LEU A 47 5.87 -5.01 4.38
CA LEU A 47 7.06 -4.18 4.52
C LEU A 47 7.61 -4.28 5.93
N VAL A 48 8.93 -4.19 6.07
CA VAL A 48 9.57 -3.88 7.34
C VAL A 48 9.63 -2.36 7.48
N ALA A 49 8.91 -1.84 8.47
CA ALA A 49 8.95 -0.45 8.86
C ALA A 49 9.86 -0.28 10.07
N ARG A 50 10.94 0.50 9.89
CA ARG A 50 11.85 0.87 10.96
C ARG A 50 11.54 2.27 11.43
N PHE A 51 11.43 2.47 12.74
CA PHE A 51 11.17 3.78 13.35
C PHE A 51 11.81 3.86 14.73
N ARG A 52 11.89 5.07 15.31
CA ARG A 52 12.33 5.26 16.69
C ARG A 52 11.15 5.34 17.64
N GLN A 53 11.19 4.55 18.70
CA GLN A 53 10.25 4.62 19.80
C GLN A 53 11.04 4.75 21.10
N PHE A 54 10.78 5.81 21.87
CA PHE A 54 11.48 6.10 23.13
C PHE A 54 13.02 6.04 23.03
N GLY A 55 13.57 6.60 21.95
CA GLY A 55 15.02 6.66 21.70
C GLY A 55 15.65 5.36 21.20
N ARG A 56 14.86 4.29 21.00
CA ARG A 56 15.34 3.00 20.46
C ARG A 56 14.78 2.77 19.07
N ALA A 57 15.58 2.18 18.20
CA ALA A 57 15.11 1.76 16.89
C ALA A 57 14.32 0.45 17.02
N THR A 58 13.11 0.45 16.46
CA THR A 58 12.17 -0.67 16.44
C THR A 58 11.87 -1.01 14.98
N ASN A 59 11.66 -2.30 14.69
CA ASN A 59 11.17 -2.74 13.39
C ASN A 59 9.80 -3.41 13.58
N GLU A 60 8.86 -3.12 12.70
CA GLU A 60 7.54 -3.76 12.65
C GLU A 60 7.25 -4.20 11.22
N ILE A 61 6.59 -5.35 11.06
CA ILE A 61 6.08 -5.76 9.76
C ILE A 61 4.68 -5.18 9.60
N ILE A 62 4.50 -4.29 8.62
CA ILE A 62 3.21 -3.72 8.29
C ILE A 62 2.67 -4.32 6.98
N LYS A 63 1.34 -4.49 6.95
CA LYS A 63 0.59 -4.99 5.80
C LYS A 63 -0.19 -3.84 5.20
N VAL A 64 0.21 -3.41 4.01
CA VAL A 64 -0.32 -2.23 3.34
C VAL A 64 -1.19 -2.66 2.17
N GLY A 65 -2.46 -2.26 2.21
CA GLY A 65 -3.41 -2.54 1.15
C GLY A 65 -3.29 -1.56 0.00
N LEU A 66 -3.42 -2.06 -1.23
CA LEU A 66 -3.48 -1.25 -2.43
C LEU A 66 -4.29 -1.94 -3.54
N VAL A 67 -4.61 -1.20 -4.60
CA VAL A 67 -5.40 -1.68 -5.74
C VAL A 67 -4.62 -1.47 -7.03
N SER A 68 -4.59 -2.49 -7.89
CA SER A 68 -3.85 -2.45 -9.15
C SER A 68 -4.26 -3.60 -10.06
N GLU A 69 -4.24 -3.38 -11.37
CA GLU A 69 -4.46 -4.44 -12.37
C GLU A 69 -3.33 -5.48 -12.38
N ARG A 70 -2.11 -5.08 -12.01
CA ARG A 70 -0.92 -5.93 -11.95
C ARG A 70 -0.36 -5.97 -10.55
N ALA A 71 0.37 -7.04 -10.21
CA ALA A 71 1.06 -7.18 -8.94
C ALA A 71 1.96 -5.96 -8.66
N PRO A 72 1.66 -5.15 -7.63
CA PRO A 72 2.49 -4.02 -7.26
C PRO A 72 3.87 -4.47 -6.79
N GLY A 73 4.93 -3.77 -7.23
CA GLY A 73 6.30 -4.10 -6.86
C GLY A 73 6.77 -5.47 -7.35
N ALA A 74 6.18 -6.01 -8.42
CA ALA A 74 6.58 -7.30 -9.00
C ALA A 74 8.05 -7.37 -9.44
N ASP A 75 8.66 -6.21 -9.70
CA ASP A 75 10.06 -6.03 -10.06
C ASP A 75 10.97 -5.76 -8.85
N LEU A 76 10.42 -5.65 -7.64
CA LEU A 76 11.17 -5.37 -6.43
C LEU A 76 11.64 -6.66 -5.76
N ALA A 77 12.94 -6.75 -5.52
CA ALA A 77 13.49 -7.83 -4.69
C ALA A 77 13.12 -7.60 -3.20
N PRO A 78 13.01 -8.66 -2.39
CA PRO A 78 12.92 -8.53 -0.95
C PRO A 78 14.09 -7.69 -0.39
N ALA A 79 13.82 -6.96 0.69
CA ALA A 79 14.70 -5.97 1.32
C ALA A 79 15.03 -4.74 0.44
N THR A 80 14.37 -4.54 -0.70
CA THR A 80 14.51 -3.30 -1.48
C THR A 80 13.97 -2.10 -0.70
N PRO A 81 14.72 -1.00 -0.55
CA PRO A 81 14.21 0.25 0.00
C PRO A 81 13.10 0.85 -0.86
N VAL A 82 11.99 1.23 -0.23
CA VAL A 82 10.80 1.74 -0.93
C VAL A 82 10.18 2.96 -0.24
N GLU A 83 9.37 3.68 -0.99
CA GLU A 83 8.42 4.68 -0.53
C GLU A 83 6.99 4.22 -0.81
N LEU A 84 6.06 4.59 0.07
CA LEU A 84 4.63 4.33 -0.07
C LEU A 84 3.94 5.63 -0.53
N VAL A 85 3.60 5.69 -1.81
CA VAL A 85 2.98 6.90 -2.38
C VAL A 85 1.54 7.02 -1.86
N GLY A 86 1.18 8.21 -1.36
CA GLY A 86 -0.14 8.44 -0.78
C GLY A 86 -0.42 7.54 0.43
N PHE A 87 0.59 7.33 1.28
CA PHE A 87 0.48 6.48 2.46
C PHE A 87 -0.52 7.05 3.46
N GLU A 88 -1.47 6.21 3.87
CA GLU A 88 -2.49 6.57 4.84
C GLU A 88 -2.72 5.46 5.86
N ILE A 89 -3.07 5.90 7.07
CA ILE A 89 -3.49 5.04 8.16
C ILE A 89 -4.96 5.33 8.45
N GLY A 90 -5.78 4.29 8.45
CA GLY A 90 -7.14 4.38 8.97
C GLY A 90 -7.26 3.69 10.32
N VAL A 91 -7.96 4.35 11.23
CA VAL A 91 -8.30 3.84 12.55
C VAL A 91 -9.82 3.76 12.66
N MET A 92 -10.33 2.60 13.11
CA MET A 92 -11.74 2.40 13.38
C MET A 92 -11.97 1.70 14.70
N ASP A 93 -13.15 1.91 15.30
CA ASP A 93 -13.55 1.19 16.50
C ASP A 93 -13.65 -0.31 16.20
N LYS A 94 -12.93 -1.13 16.96
CA LYS A 94 -13.12 -2.57 17.00
C LYS A 94 -14.32 -2.85 17.90
N LYS A 95 -15.34 -3.53 17.36
CA LYS A 95 -16.57 -3.86 18.10
C LYS A 95 -16.67 -5.35 18.40
N ASP A 96 -17.25 -5.69 19.55
CA ASP A 96 -17.66 -7.07 19.86
C ASP A 96 -18.94 -7.44 19.10
N ARG A 97 -19.42 -8.69 19.29
CA ARG A 97 -20.66 -9.19 18.69
C ARG A 97 -21.91 -8.42 19.15
N ASN A 98 -21.85 -7.77 20.30
CA ASN A 98 -22.95 -6.98 20.88
C ASN A 98 -22.89 -5.51 20.41
N GLY A 99 -21.89 -5.14 19.62
CA GLY A 99 -21.68 -3.79 19.11
C GLY A 99 -20.92 -2.85 20.06
N ASN A 100 -20.44 -3.33 21.20
CA ASN A 100 -19.65 -2.53 22.13
C ASN A 100 -18.24 -2.32 21.60
N VAL A 101 -17.69 -1.12 21.82
CA VAL A 101 -16.29 -0.81 21.47
C VAL A 101 -15.35 -1.57 22.41
N THR A 102 -14.48 -2.40 21.85
CA THR A 102 -13.48 -3.21 22.57
C THR A 102 -12.05 -2.79 22.29
N GLY A 103 -11.84 -1.85 21.37
CA GLY A 103 -10.53 -1.31 21.04
C GLY A 103 -10.53 -0.58 19.71
N ALA A 104 -9.36 -0.47 19.11
CA ALA A 104 -9.17 0.08 17.77
C ALA A 104 -8.67 -0.99 16.80
N GLN A 105 -9.11 -0.91 15.56
CA GLN A 105 -8.57 -1.64 14.43
C GLN A 105 -7.89 -0.63 13.51
N VAL A 106 -6.62 -0.89 13.21
CA VAL A 106 -5.79 -0.07 12.34
C VAL A 106 -5.64 -0.78 10.99
N TRP A 107 -5.69 -0.03 9.90
CA TRP A 107 -5.34 -0.50 8.59
C TRP A 107 -4.44 0.51 7.88
N TYR A 108 -3.59 -0.01 6.99
CA TYR A 108 -2.62 0.76 6.22
C TYR A 108 -2.99 0.68 4.74
N ARG A 109 -2.92 1.80 4.01
CA ARG A 109 -3.07 1.80 2.55
C ARG A 109 -2.07 2.72 1.88
N CYS A 110 -1.77 2.44 0.62
CA CYS A 110 -1.06 3.36 -0.26
C CYS A 110 -1.64 3.26 -1.67
N GLN A 111 -1.21 4.17 -2.53
CA GLN A 111 -1.54 4.17 -3.96
C GLN A 111 -0.52 3.36 -4.76
N GLU A 112 0.76 3.43 -4.40
CA GLU A 112 1.87 2.79 -5.11
C GLU A 112 2.98 2.42 -4.12
N VAL A 113 3.68 1.31 -4.37
CA VAL A 113 4.94 0.97 -3.74
C VAL A 113 6.05 1.24 -4.75
N ARG A 114 6.98 2.14 -4.43
CA ARG A 114 8.02 2.56 -5.37
C ARG A 114 9.40 2.39 -4.74
N SER A 115 10.37 1.88 -5.49
CA SER A 115 11.76 1.85 -5.01
C SER A 115 12.32 3.27 -4.85
N THR A 116 13.01 3.52 -3.74
CA THR A 116 13.76 4.76 -3.54
C THR A 116 15.15 4.73 -4.19
N ALA A 117 15.59 3.57 -4.67
CA ALA A 117 16.85 3.42 -5.42
C ALA A 117 16.69 3.77 -6.92
N SER A 118 15.45 3.92 -7.41
CA SER A 118 15.17 4.16 -8.83
C SER A 118 15.48 5.60 -9.26
N THR A 119 16.60 5.78 -9.96
CA THR A 119 17.00 7.02 -10.65
C THR A 119 16.53 7.09 -12.11
N ALA A 120 15.41 6.44 -12.47
CA ALA A 120 14.91 6.46 -13.85
C ALA A 120 14.04 7.71 -14.12
N PRO A 121 14.33 8.51 -15.16
CA PRO A 121 13.47 9.62 -15.58
C PRO A 121 12.10 9.10 -16.07
N ARG A 122 11.01 9.78 -15.69
CA ARG A 122 9.65 9.49 -16.20
C ARG A 122 9.65 9.47 -17.74
N SER A 123 9.32 8.34 -18.35
CA SER A 123 8.87 8.33 -19.75
C SER A 123 7.49 8.97 -19.80
N ARG A 124 7.43 10.23 -20.24
CA ARG A 124 6.19 10.94 -20.58
C ARG A 124 5.67 10.37 -21.91
N ALA A 125 5.14 9.15 -21.90
CA ALA A 125 4.25 8.69 -22.96
C ALA A 125 2.87 9.31 -22.66
N GLY A 126 2.27 10.17 -23.46
CA GLY A 126 2.42 10.44 -24.88
C GLY A 126 1.02 10.85 -25.32
N GLN A 127 0.63 12.07 -24.93
CA GLN A 127 -0.66 12.65 -25.28
C GLN A 127 -0.52 13.26 -26.68
N GLY A 128 -1.30 12.74 -27.65
CA GLY A 128 -1.58 13.40 -28.92
C GLY A 128 -0.72 12.96 -30.11
N SER A 129 -1.34 12.21 -31.03
CA SER A 129 -1.44 12.54 -32.46
C SER A 129 -2.22 11.44 -33.20
N GLN A 130 -3.55 11.50 -33.14
CA GLN A 130 -4.39 10.97 -34.23
C GLN A 130 -4.72 12.17 -35.12
N ALA A 131 -4.03 12.28 -36.23
CA ALA A 131 -4.42 13.10 -37.36
C ALA A 131 -4.07 12.31 -38.63
N GLU A 132 -4.99 11.47 -39.08
CA GLU A 132 -4.99 10.97 -40.45
C GLU A 132 -6.41 10.57 -40.86
N ALA A 133 -6.99 11.31 -41.81
CA ALA A 133 -7.82 10.79 -42.91
C ALA A 133 -8.42 11.98 -43.69
N ALA A 134 -7.69 12.44 -44.70
CA ALA A 134 -8.27 13.13 -45.87
C ALA A 134 -7.32 12.96 -47.06
N SER A 135 -7.58 11.93 -47.88
CA SER A 135 -7.23 11.86 -49.30
C SER A 135 -8.13 10.82 -49.95
#